data_AF-A0A7Y7CID5-F1
#
_entry.id   AF-A0A7Y7CID5-F1
#
_cell.length_a   1.000
_cell.length_b   1.000
_cell.length_c   1.000
_cell.angle_alpha   90.00
_cell.angle_beta   90.00
_cell.angle_gamma   90.00
#
_symmetry.space_group_name_H-M   'P 1'
#
loop_
_entity.id
_entity.type
_entity.pdbx_description
1 polymer ?
#
loop_
_entity_poly.entity_id
_entity_poly.type
_entity_poly.pdbx_seq_one_letter_code
_entity_poly.pdbx_strand_id
1 'polypeptide(L)'
;MLNHKRLLAIFLALGLFSQLAFAQQTKKFITPSDAEKWETTSSAGFSKTGKWANISIYRNDGSQQLIIKNLSDFSEKKIENGIFSGFSANEQWMAYFVEP
;
A
#
# COMPACT_ATOMS: atom_id res chain seq x y z
N MET A 1 50.24 26.11 6.05
CA MET A 1 49.95 24.83 5.34
C MET A 1 48.98 24.02 6.19
N LEU A 2 47.81 23.65 5.66
CA LEU A 2 46.82 22.85 6.40
C LEU A 2 47.31 21.39 6.48
N ASN A 3 47.24 20.75 7.67
CA ASN A 3 47.76 19.40 7.83
C ASN A 3 46.81 18.34 7.23
N HIS A 4 47.36 17.21 6.76
CA HIS A 4 46.59 16.14 6.10
C HIS A 4 45.47 15.56 6.96
N LYS A 5 45.64 15.52 8.30
CA LYS A 5 44.62 15.04 9.24
C LYS A 5 43.42 16.00 9.33
N ARG A 6 43.65 17.30 9.25
CA ARG A 6 42.62 18.35 9.22
C ARG A 6 41.88 18.34 7.89
N LEU A 7 42.58 18.14 6.77
CA LEU A 7 41.94 17.97 5.46
C LEU A 7 41.03 16.73 5.45
N LEU A 8 41.50 15.60 5.97
CA LEU A 8 40.69 14.38 6.08
C LEU A 8 39.46 14.57 6.98
N ALA A 9 39.61 15.25 8.12
CA ALA A 9 38.50 15.54 9.02
C ALA A 9 37.44 16.46 8.37
N ILE A 10 37.87 17.44 7.58
CA ILE A 10 36.97 18.32 6.83
C ILE A 10 36.21 17.54 5.75
N PHE A 11 36.89 16.64 5.02
CA PHE A 11 36.24 15.77 4.03
C PHE A 11 35.21 14.83 4.67
N LEU A 12 35.52 14.23 5.82
CA LEU A 12 34.59 13.40 6.58
C LEU A 12 33.38 14.19 7.08
N ALA A 13 33.61 15.40 7.60
CA ALA A 13 32.53 16.28 8.02
C ALA A 13 31.62 16.64 6.83
N LEU A 14 32.18 17.05 5.70
CA LEU A 14 31.41 17.38 4.49
C LEU A 14 30.60 16.19 3.98
N GLY A 15 31.16 14.98 4.01
CA GLY A 15 30.44 13.74 3.68
C GLY A 15 29.23 13.52 4.57
N LEU A 16 29.38 13.65 5.89
CA LEU A 16 28.28 13.49 6.85
C LEU A 16 27.20 14.57 6.71
N PHE A 17 27.57 15.82 6.43
CA PHE A 17 26.61 16.91 6.24
C PHE A 17 25.84 16.81 4.91
N SER A 18 26.41 16.18 3.87
CA SER A 18 25.72 15.97 2.59
C SER A 18 24.46 15.10 2.72
N GLN A 19 24.41 14.19 3.70
CA GLN A 19 23.26 13.31 3.93
C GLN A 19 22.04 14.08 4.50
N LEU A 20 22.28 15.18 5.22
CA LEU A 20 21.21 16.02 5.77
C LEU A 20 20.43 16.77 4.68
N ALA A 21 21.05 17.05 3.52
CA ALA A 21 20.39 17.68 2.39
C ALA A 21 19.37 16.74 1.70
N PHE A 22 19.61 15.42 1.70
CA PHE A 22 18.66 14.44 1.14
C PHE A 22 17.44 14.21 2.04
N ALA A 23 17.58 14.38 3.36
CA ALA A 23 16.46 14.33 4.30
C ALA A 23 15.47 15.50 4.11
N GLN A 24 15.89 16.55 3.40
CA GLN A 24 15.07 17.70 3.03
C GLN A 24 14.40 17.54 1.66
N GLN A 25 14.29 16.30 1.16
CA GLN A 25 13.43 15.99 0.01
C GLN A 25 12.05 16.60 0.24
N THR A 26 11.71 17.55 -0.63
CA THR A 26 10.46 18.30 -0.58
C THR A 26 9.31 17.31 -0.53
N LYS A 27 8.48 17.39 0.52
CA LYS A 27 7.25 16.58 0.60
C LYS A 27 6.50 16.79 -0.70
N LYS A 28 6.17 15.70 -1.39
CA LYS A 28 5.42 15.77 -2.64
C LYS A 28 4.14 16.55 -2.39
N PHE A 29 3.90 17.60 -3.19
CA PHE A 29 2.63 18.32 -3.16
C PHE A 29 1.54 17.40 -3.71
N ILE A 30 0.42 17.27 -3.00
CA ILE A 30 -0.72 16.49 -3.45
C ILE A 30 -1.38 17.24 -4.61
N THR A 31 -1.46 16.61 -5.77
CA THR A 31 -2.19 17.15 -6.92
C THR A 31 -3.62 16.60 -6.96
N PRO A 32 -4.55 17.19 -7.73
CA PRO A 32 -5.87 16.59 -7.95
C PRO A 32 -5.80 15.15 -8.45
N SER A 33 -4.84 14.80 -9.32
CA SER A 33 -4.63 13.43 -9.80
C SER A 33 -4.18 12.45 -8.72
N ASP A 34 -3.65 12.92 -7.60
CA ASP A 34 -3.35 12.04 -6.47
C ASP A 34 -4.61 11.68 -5.69
N ALA A 35 -5.65 12.52 -5.72
CA ALA A 35 -6.95 12.22 -5.11
C ALA A 35 -7.71 11.12 -5.85
N GLU A 36 -7.47 10.93 -7.15
CA GLU A 36 -8.03 9.82 -7.93
C GLU A 36 -7.63 8.44 -7.38
N LYS A 37 -6.44 8.36 -6.77
CA LYS A 37 -5.87 7.14 -6.19
C LYS A 37 -6.37 6.85 -4.77
N TRP A 38 -7.19 7.73 -4.18
CA TRP A 38 -7.68 7.52 -2.82
C TRP A 38 -8.65 6.34 -2.80
N GLU A 39 -8.43 5.46 -1.84
CA GLU A 39 -9.17 4.23 -1.70
C GLU A 39 -10.23 4.37 -0.62
N THR A 40 -11.46 4.05 -0.97
CA THR A 40 -12.56 3.80 -0.03
C THR A 40 -12.70 2.30 0.13
N THR A 41 -12.59 1.82 1.37
CA THR A 41 -12.87 0.41 1.67
C THR A 41 -14.33 0.24 2.05
N SER A 42 -14.95 -0.83 1.55
CA SER A 42 -16.31 -1.20 1.93
C SER A 42 -16.49 -2.70 1.88
N SER A 43 -17.66 -3.18 2.35
CA SER A 43 -18.06 -4.59 2.32
C SER A 43 -17.00 -5.55 2.88
N ALA A 44 -16.23 -5.10 3.88
CA ALA A 44 -15.22 -5.93 4.51
C ALA A 44 -15.87 -7.02 5.36
N GLY A 45 -15.35 -8.25 5.24
CA GLY A 45 -15.89 -9.41 5.93
C GLY A 45 -14.84 -10.47 6.23
N PHE A 46 -15.19 -11.35 7.17
CA PHE A 46 -14.36 -12.48 7.56
C PHE A 46 -15.08 -13.79 7.26
N SER A 47 -14.32 -14.85 6.94
CA SER A 47 -14.85 -16.21 6.94
C SER A 47 -15.18 -16.64 8.38
N LYS A 48 -16.07 -17.62 8.54
CA LYS A 48 -16.50 -18.10 9.88
C LYS A 48 -15.35 -18.67 10.71
N THR A 49 -14.39 -19.30 10.06
CA THR A 49 -13.15 -19.82 10.66
C THR A 49 -12.10 -18.75 10.92
N GLY A 50 -12.29 -17.53 10.42
CA GLY A 50 -11.28 -16.47 10.51
C GLY A 50 -10.01 -16.74 9.68
N LYS A 51 -10.05 -17.70 8.76
CA LYS A 51 -8.92 -17.98 7.86
C LYS A 51 -8.82 -16.97 6.73
N TRP A 52 -9.96 -16.41 6.30
CA TRP A 52 -10.01 -15.50 5.16
C TRP A 52 -10.67 -14.18 5.55
N ALA A 53 -10.20 -13.11 4.94
CA ALA A 53 -10.88 -11.81 4.89
C ALA A 53 -11.15 -11.43 3.44
N ASN A 54 -12.20 -10.64 3.23
CA ASN A 54 -12.45 -9.95 1.98
C ASN A 54 -12.59 -8.44 2.24
N ILE A 55 -12.19 -7.63 1.27
CA ILE A 55 -12.30 -6.17 1.30
C ILE A 55 -12.57 -5.69 -0.13
N SER A 56 -13.63 -4.91 -0.32
CA SER A 56 -13.82 -4.17 -1.57
C SER A 56 -13.15 -2.81 -1.48
N ILE A 57 -12.41 -2.45 -2.50
CA ILE A 57 -11.75 -1.17 -2.68
C ILE A 57 -12.41 -0.45 -3.85
N TYR A 58 -12.80 0.80 -3.62
CA TYR A 58 -13.30 1.72 -4.64
C TYR A 58 -12.37 2.92 -4.69
N ARG A 59 -12.04 3.38 -5.89
CA ARG A 59 -11.22 4.57 -6.10
C ARG A 59 -12.02 5.67 -6.76
N ASN A 60 -11.55 6.91 -6.60
CA ASN A 60 -12.24 8.09 -7.12
C ASN A 60 -12.21 8.16 -8.66
N ASP A 61 -11.31 7.43 -9.31
CA ASP A 61 -11.28 7.26 -10.77
C ASP A 61 -12.34 6.26 -11.29
N GLY A 62 -13.14 5.67 -10.41
CA GLY A 62 -14.16 4.67 -10.74
C GLY A 62 -13.61 3.25 -10.84
N SER A 63 -12.30 3.04 -10.69
CA SER A 63 -11.75 1.69 -10.58
C SER A 63 -12.13 1.06 -9.25
N GLN A 64 -12.31 -0.27 -9.27
CA GLN A 64 -12.64 -1.03 -8.08
C GLN A 64 -11.95 -2.38 -8.09
N GLN A 65 -11.73 -2.92 -6.90
CA GLN A 65 -10.99 -4.16 -6.71
C GLN A 65 -11.52 -4.89 -5.49
N LEU A 66 -11.68 -6.20 -5.61
CA LEU A 66 -11.91 -7.08 -4.48
C LEU A 66 -10.60 -7.72 -4.06
N ILE A 67 -10.23 -7.54 -2.79
CA ILE A 67 -9.12 -8.22 -2.16
C ILE A 67 -9.65 -9.40 -1.35
N ILE A 68 -9.06 -10.56 -1.57
CA ILE A 68 -9.23 -11.76 -0.74
C ILE A 68 -7.89 -12.01 -0.05
N LYS A 69 -7.89 -12.07 1.28
CA LYS A 69 -6.69 -12.22 2.07
C LYS A 69 -6.75 -13.45 2.94
N ASN A 70 -5.71 -14.28 2.87
CA ASN A 70 -5.48 -15.32 3.87
C ASN A 70 -4.91 -14.67 5.13
N LEU A 71 -5.52 -14.91 6.28
CA LEU A 71 -5.12 -14.30 7.54
C LEU A 71 -4.03 -15.08 8.29
N SER A 72 -3.69 -16.31 7.87
CA SER A 72 -2.60 -17.07 8.49
C SER A 72 -1.22 -16.66 7.98
N ASP A 73 -1.11 -16.35 6.69
CA ASP A 73 0.16 -16.02 6.02
C ASP A 73 0.16 -14.66 5.32
N PHE A 74 -0.96 -13.92 5.39
CA PHE A 74 -1.17 -12.62 4.76
C PHE A 74 -1.06 -12.62 3.23
N SER A 75 -1.06 -13.78 2.57
CA SER A 75 -1.16 -13.86 1.12
C SER A 75 -2.50 -13.28 0.65
N GLU A 76 -2.48 -12.62 -0.52
CA GLU A 76 -3.66 -11.96 -1.06
C GLU A 76 -3.87 -12.28 -2.53
N LYS A 77 -5.14 -12.31 -2.92
CA LYS A 77 -5.60 -12.35 -4.30
C LYS A 77 -6.42 -11.09 -4.57
N LYS A 78 -6.11 -10.43 -5.67
CA LYS A 78 -6.82 -9.25 -6.16
C LYS A 78 -7.64 -9.61 -7.38
N ILE A 79 -8.87 -9.12 -7.41
CA ILE A 79 -9.81 -9.32 -8.50
C ILE A 79 -10.23 -7.92 -8.97
N GLU A 80 -9.77 -7.52 -10.15
CA GLU A 80 -10.17 -6.26 -10.78
C GLU A 80 -11.67 -6.26 -11.08
N ASN A 81 -12.32 -5.11 -10.87
CA ASN A 81 -13.76 -4.91 -10.97
C ASN A 81 -14.62 -5.88 -10.11
N GLY A 82 -13.98 -6.62 -9.20
CA GLY A 82 -14.66 -7.51 -8.28
C GLY A 82 -15.38 -6.75 -7.17
N ILE A 83 -16.63 -7.10 -6.90
CA ILE A 83 -17.44 -6.51 -5.84
C ILE A 83 -18.32 -7.56 -5.15
N PHE A 84 -18.90 -7.19 -4.02
CA PHE A 84 -19.91 -7.96 -3.29
C PHE A 84 -19.58 -9.45 -3.14
N SER A 85 -18.68 -9.75 -2.22
CA SER A 85 -18.25 -11.12 -1.96
C SER A 85 -19.03 -11.81 -0.83
N GLY A 86 -19.16 -13.12 -0.94
CA GLY A 86 -19.71 -13.98 0.13
C GLY A 86 -19.02 -15.34 0.19
N PHE A 87 -18.66 -15.77 1.40
CA PHE A 87 -18.11 -17.11 1.63
C PHE A 87 -19.24 -18.16 1.65
N SER A 88 -18.97 -19.34 1.08
CA SER A 88 -19.88 -20.48 1.15
C SER A 88 -20.03 -20.97 2.59
N ALA A 89 -21.14 -21.66 2.88
CA ALA A 89 -21.43 -22.15 4.23
C ALA A 89 -20.36 -23.11 4.77
N ASN A 90 -19.72 -23.89 3.89
CA ASN A 90 -18.64 -24.84 4.19
C ASN A 90 -17.22 -24.22 4.05
N GLU A 91 -17.14 -22.93 3.73
CA GLU A 91 -15.88 -22.16 3.64
C GLU A 91 -14.84 -22.67 2.64
N GLN A 92 -15.27 -23.49 1.68
CA GLN A 92 -14.42 -23.96 0.57
C GLN A 92 -14.47 -23.04 -0.65
N TRP A 93 -15.50 -22.20 -0.74
CA TRP A 93 -15.76 -21.37 -1.92
C TRP A 93 -16.09 -19.94 -1.50
N MET A 94 -15.85 -19.02 -2.43
CA MET A 94 -16.31 -17.64 -2.34
C MET A 94 -16.94 -17.25 -3.66
N ALA A 95 -18.12 -16.63 -3.60
CA ALA A 95 -18.77 -16.00 -4.74
C ALA A 95 -18.53 -14.49 -4.69
N TYR A 96 -18.49 -13.87 -5.86
CA TYR A 96 -18.36 -12.42 -6.04
C TYR A 96 -18.97 -12.03 -7.39
N PHE A 97 -19.29 -10.76 -7.56
CA PHE A 97 -19.65 -10.19 -8.85
C PHE A 97 -18.45 -9.53 -9.50
N VAL A 98 -18.44 -9.50 -10.83
CA VAL A 98 -17.47 -8.74 -11.61
C VAL A 98 -18.27 -7.75 -12.43
N GLU A 99 -17.99 -6.46 -12.25
CA GLU A 99 -18.59 -5.44 -13.09
C GLU A 99 -17.84 -5.31 -14.43
N PRO A 100 -18.55 -4.97 -15.52
CA PRO A 100 -17.96 -4.82 -16.85
C PRO A 100 -16.82 -3.80 -16.93
#